data_AF-A0A3N4MHK4-F1
#
_entry.id   AF-A0A3N4MHK4-F1
#
_cell.length_a   1.000
_cell.length_b   1.000
_cell.length_c   1.000
_cell.angle_alpha   90.00
_cell.angle_beta   90.00
_cell.angle_gamma   90.00
#
_symmetry.space_group_name_H-M   'P 1'
#
loop_
_entity.id
_entity.type
_entity.pdbx_description
1 polymer ?
#
loop_
_entity_poly.entity_id
_entity_poly.type
_entity_poly.pdbx_seq_one_letter_code
_entity_poly.pdbx_strand_id
1 'polypeptide(L)'
;MNYEDFVKNHAGEMLQKLLTEVLGKDAFDIRHDYNDTEQWSVISIHTEDDNEISLRVYGSDKYSLYFGYYDEDDDFHELLQPLTTEEKNTIPKGLQNALEKVLGDERGLRLPGNFLSRS
;
A
#
# COMPACT_ATOMS: atom_id res chain seq x y z
N MET A 1 -9.61 -2.81 20.42
CA MET A 1 -8.74 -3.81 19.74
C MET A 1 -7.36 -3.17 19.60
N ASN A 2 -6.24 -3.85 19.85
CA ASN A 2 -4.92 -3.20 19.70
C ASN A 2 -4.44 -3.29 18.25
N TYR A 3 -4.72 -2.24 17.45
CA TYR A 3 -4.34 -2.20 16.05
C TYR A 3 -2.82 -2.13 15.85
N GLU A 4 -2.06 -1.57 16.78
CA GLU A 4 -0.59 -1.57 16.68
C GLU A 4 -0.02 -2.99 16.71
N ASP A 5 -0.45 -3.79 17.68
CA ASP A 5 -0.03 -5.18 17.80
C ASP A 5 -0.52 -5.99 16.60
N PHE A 6 -1.72 -5.71 16.11
CA PHE A 6 -2.25 -6.36 14.93
C PHE A 6 -1.39 -6.09 13.69
N VAL A 7 -1.12 -4.82 13.36
CA VAL A 7 -0.32 -4.43 12.19
C VAL A 7 1.10 -5.00 12.29
N LYS A 8 1.73 -4.94 13.46
CA LYS A 8 3.09 -5.47 13.66
C LYS A 8 3.20 -6.97 13.43
N ASN A 9 2.18 -7.74 13.82
CA ASN A 9 2.20 -9.20 13.74
C ASN A 9 1.57 -9.77 12.45
N HIS A 10 0.74 -8.98 11.76
CA HIS A 10 -0.05 -9.44 10.61
C HIS A 10 0.20 -8.63 9.32
N ALA A 11 1.31 -7.86 9.25
CA ALA A 11 1.63 -7.03 8.09
C ALA A 11 1.62 -7.80 6.75
N GLY A 12 2.19 -9.02 6.73
CA GLY A 12 2.15 -9.88 5.55
C GLY A 12 0.74 -10.28 5.09
N GLU A 13 -0.17 -10.59 6.02
CA GLU A 13 -1.57 -10.93 5.70
C GLU A 13 -2.33 -9.72 5.17
N MET A 14 -2.12 -8.54 5.79
CA MET A 14 -2.69 -7.28 5.34
C MET A 14 -2.18 -6.88 3.96
N LEU A 15 -0.90 -7.09 3.68
CA LEU A 15 -0.31 -6.88 2.36
C LEU A 15 -0.95 -7.80 1.32
N GLN A 16 -1.14 -9.08 1.63
CA GLN A 16 -1.82 -10.02 0.71
C GLN A 16 -3.27 -9.61 0.44
N LYS A 17 -4.01 -9.17 1.47
CA LYS A 17 -5.36 -8.63 1.30
C LYS A 17 -5.37 -7.42 0.36
N LEU A 18 -4.49 -6.44 0.61
CA LEU A 18 -4.32 -5.26 -0.25
C LEU A 18 -4.06 -5.66 -1.71
N LEU A 19 -3.08 -6.53 -1.94
CA LEU A 19 -2.72 -6.97 -3.28
C LEU A 19 -3.89 -7.69 -3.97
N THR A 20 -4.58 -8.58 -3.26
CA THR A 20 -5.72 -9.32 -3.80
C THR A 20 -6.84 -8.37 -4.23
N GLU A 21 -7.19 -7.40 -3.38
CA GLU A 21 -8.26 -6.45 -3.67
C GLU A 21 -7.90 -5.45 -4.77
N VAL A 22 -6.67 -4.93 -4.77
CA VAL A 22 -6.20 -4.00 -5.82
C VAL A 22 -6.17 -4.67 -7.18
N LEU A 23 -5.66 -5.90 -7.25
CA LEU A 23 -5.51 -6.64 -8.50
C LEU A 23 -6.82 -7.30 -8.96
N GLY A 24 -7.77 -7.50 -8.05
CA GLY A 24 -9.12 -7.99 -8.36
C GLY A 24 -10.04 -6.95 -9.00
N LYS A 25 -9.69 -5.66 -8.96
CA LYS A 25 -10.48 -4.57 -9.58
C LYS A 25 -10.27 -4.53 -11.10
N ASP A 26 -11.24 -4.03 -11.86
CA ASP A 26 -11.06 -3.82 -13.32
C ASP A 26 -9.88 -2.89 -13.63
N ALA A 27 -9.70 -1.87 -12.79
CA ALA A 27 -8.57 -0.96 -12.81
C ALA A 27 -8.27 -0.44 -11.40
N PHE A 28 -7.03 -0.05 -11.17
CA PHE A 28 -6.56 0.57 -9.93
C PHE A 28 -5.66 1.76 -10.23
N ASP A 29 -5.61 2.70 -9.29
CA ASP A 29 -4.79 3.90 -9.37
C ASP A 29 -3.58 3.73 -8.44
N ILE A 30 -2.39 3.99 -8.98
CA ILE A 30 -1.17 4.24 -8.22
C ILE A 30 -1.02 5.75 -8.11
N ARG A 31 -1.06 6.31 -6.91
CA ARG A 31 -0.88 7.75 -6.69
C ARG A 31 0.57 8.07 -6.41
N HIS A 32 0.97 9.29 -6.73
CA HIS A 32 2.18 9.92 -6.21
C HIS A 32 1.71 10.92 -5.15
N ASP A 33 2.15 10.71 -3.92
CA ASP A 33 1.80 11.52 -2.76
C ASP A 33 3.10 12.04 -2.11
N TYR A 34 2.97 13.12 -1.36
CA TYR A 34 4.10 13.74 -0.66
C TYR A 34 3.64 14.40 0.65
N ASN A 35 4.55 14.48 1.61
CA ASN A 35 4.41 15.27 2.82
C ASN A 35 5.75 15.92 3.15
N ASP A 36 5.78 17.25 3.15
CA ASP A 36 6.97 18.07 3.27
C ASP A 36 8.11 17.65 2.31
N THR A 37 9.11 16.95 2.82
CA THR A 37 10.29 16.49 2.07
C THR A 37 10.23 15.02 1.69
N GLU A 38 9.24 14.28 2.19
CA GLU A 38 9.03 12.88 1.85
C GLU A 38 8.02 12.74 0.73
N GLN A 39 8.29 11.82 -0.19
CA GLN A 39 7.38 11.44 -1.26
C GLN A 39 7.32 9.93 -1.38
N TRP A 40 6.18 9.42 -1.82
CA TRP A 40 5.98 8.00 -2.04
C TRP A 40 4.95 7.77 -3.14
N SER A 41 5.06 6.61 -3.78
CA SER A 41 3.93 6.09 -4.55
C SER A 41 3.07 5.19 -3.67
N VAL A 42 1.77 5.17 -3.91
CA VAL A 42 0.82 4.44 -3.07
C VAL A 42 -0.28 3.74 -3.86
N ILE A 43 -0.62 2.54 -3.42
CA ILE A 43 -1.90 1.88 -3.69
C ILE A 43 -2.63 1.66 -2.38
N SER A 44 -3.96 1.77 -2.41
CA SER A 44 -4.80 1.79 -1.21
C SER A 44 -6.10 1.02 -1.42
N ILE A 45 -6.59 0.43 -0.33
CA ILE A 45 -7.96 -0.08 -0.20
C ILE A 45 -8.59 0.49 1.07
N HIS A 46 -9.90 0.56 1.10
CA HIS A 46 -10.66 0.86 2.31
C HIS A 46 -11.42 -0.40 2.71
N THR A 47 -11.41 -0.73 4.00
CA THR A 47 -12.17 -1.84 4.56
C THR A 47 -13.63 -1.44 4.80
N GLU A 48 -14.48 -2.40 5.17
CA GLU A 48 -15.89 -2.13 5.53
C GLU A 48 -16.04 -1.19 6.73
N ASP A 49 -15.07 -1.20 7.65
CA ASP A 49 -15.03 -0.32 8.83
C ASP A 49 -14.36 1.04 8.52
N ASP A 50 -14.35 1.48 7.26
CA ASP A 50 -13.71 2.71 6.78
C ASP A 50 -12.20 2.87 7.07
N ASN A 51 -11.53 1.82 7.56
CA ASN A 51 -10.07 1.81 7.70
C ASN A 51 -9.36 1.78 6.36
N GLU A 52 -8.19 2.42 6.26
CA GLU A 52 -7.34 2.42 5.08
C GLU A 52 -6.19 1.41 5.24
N ILE A 53 -5.98 0.55 4.24
CA ILE A 53 -4.75 -0.25 4.10
C ILE A 53 -4.03 0.21 2.84
N SER A 54 -2.76 0.57 2.98
CA SER A 54 -1.97 1.11 1.87
C SER A 54 -0.56 0.54 1.81
N LEU A 55 -0.04 0.39 0.60
CA LEU A 55 1.38 0.11 0.37
C LEU A 55 2.04 1.41 -0.09
N ARG A 56 2.93 1.97 0.73
CA ARG A 56 3.71 3.16 0.41
C ARG A 56 5.13 2.78 -0.01
N VAL A 57 5.59 3.29 -1.15
CA VAL A 57 6.94 3.08 -1.68
C VAL A 57 7.67 4.39 -1.78
N TYR A 58 8.70 4.55 -0.96
CA TYR A 58 9.51 5.78 -0.85
C TYR A 58 10.79 5.74 -1.71
N GLY A 59 11.03 4.62 -2.40
CA GLY A 59 12.22 4.36 -3.21
C GLY A 59 12.38 2.86 -3.46
N SER A 60 13.41 2.47 -4.22
CA SER A 60 13.59 1.09 -4.72
C SER A 60 13.64 0.00 -3.64
N ASP A 61 13.92 0.33 -2.38
CA ASP A 61 13.97 -0.66 -1.29
C ASP A 61 13.20 -0.27 -0.01
N LYS A 62 12.61 0.93 0.03
CA LYS A 62 11.87 1.44 1.20
C LYS A 62 10.37 1.32 0.97
N TYR A 63 9.82 0.20 1.43
CA TYR A 63 8.40 -0.13 1.35
C TYR A 63 7.81 -0.15 2.76
N SER A 64 6.60 0.37 2.92
CA SER A 64 5.90 0.33 4.20
C SER A 64 4.43 0.03 3.99
N LEU A 65 3.90 -0.83 4.85
CA LEU A 65 2.48 -0.99 5.04
C LEU A 65 1.98 0.18 5.89
N TYR A 66 0.94 0.83 5.41
CA TYR A 66 0.23 1.87 6.13
C TYR A 66 -1.15 1.36 6.53
N PHE A 67 -1.54 1.65 7.76
CA PHE A 67 -2.88 1.40 8.26
C PHE A 67 -3.43 2.65 8.94
N GLY A 68 -4.50 3.21 8.36
CA GLY A 68 -5.24 4.34 8.93
C GLY A 68 -6.56 3.87 9.51
N TYR A 69 -6.90 4.28 10.72
CA TYR A 69 -8.16 3.91 11.38
C TYR A 69 -8.67 5.03 12.30
N TYR A 70 -9.94 4.95 12.64
CA TYR A 70 -10.56 5.77 13.70
C TYR A 70 -10.80 4.92 14.94
N ASP A 71 -10.52 5.47 16.12
CA ASP A 71 -10.83 4.80 17.38
C ASP A 71 -12.27 5.09 17.87
N GLU A 72 -12.59 4.65 19.09
CA GLU A 72 -13.92 4.81 19.68
C GLU A 72 -14.28 6.28 19.98
N ASP A 73 -13.29 7.18 20.00
CA ASP A 73 -13.43 8.61 20.27
C ASP A 73 -13.43 9.44 18.97
N ASP A 74 -13.54 8.80 17.79
CA ASP A 74 -13.40 9.40 16.46
C ASP A 74 -12.03 10.05 16.19
N ASP A 75 -11.01 9.70 16.97
CA ASP A 75 -9.64 10.17 16.75
C ASP A 75 -8.98 9.34 15.63
N PHE A 76 -8.34 10.03 14.69
CA PHE A 76 -7.63 9.40 13.58
C PHE A 76 -6.24 8.95 13.99
N HIS A 77 -5.93 7.68 13.72
CA HIS A 77 -4.64 7.08 13.99
C HIS A 77 -4.01 6.52 12.71
N GLU A 78 -2.70 6.72 12.59
CA GLU A 78 -1.92 6.14 11.51
C GLU A 78 -0.80 5.25 12.02
N LEU A 79 -0.66 4.08 11.39
CA LEU A 79 0.39 3.12 11.67
C LEU A 79 1.20 2.87 10.42
N LEU A 80 2.53 2.99 10.55
CA LEU A 80 3.47 2.74 9.48
C LEU A 80 4.41 1.59 9.88
N GLN A 81 4.31 0.48 9.16
CA GLN A 81 5.12 -0.71 9.40
C GLN A 81 6.04 -0.96 8.20
N PRO A 82 7.37 -0.82 8.36
CA PRO A 82 8.32 -1.20 7.32
C PRO A 82 8.17 -2.68 6.95
N LEU A 83 8.17 -2.97 5.65
CA LEU A 83 8.10 -4.34 5.18
C LEU A 83 9.46 -5.04 5.25
N THR A 84 9.44 -6.28 5.71
CA THR A 84 10.59 -7.20 5.64
C THR A 84 10.88 -7.59 4.19
N THR A 85 12.08 -8.16 3.95
CA THR A 85 12.45 -8.69 2.63
C THR A 85 11.48 -9.78 2.17
N GLU A 86 11.03 -10.65 3.09
CA GLU A 86 10.09 -11.73 2.77
C GLU A 86 8.73 -11.18 2.32
N GLU A 87 8.21 -10.18 3.01
CA GLU A 87 6.95 -9.51 2.62
C GLU A 87 7.09 -8.77 1.29
N LYS A 88 8.19 -8.06 1.06
CA LYS A 88 8.47 -7.40 -0.23
C LYS A 88 8.48 -8.38 -1.40
N ASN A 89 8.99 -9.60 -1.19
CA ASN A 89 9.03 -10.64 -2.23
C ASN A 89 7.63 -11.16 -2.63
N THR A 90 6.60 -10.91 -1.82
CA THR A 90 5.21 -11.23 -2.19
C THR A 90 4.62 -10.25 -3.19
N ILE A 91 5.20 -9.04 -3.30
CA ILE A 91 4.72 -7.99 -4.20
C ILE A 91 5.14 -8.34 -5.63
N PRO A 92 4.20 -8.47 -6.58
CA PRO A 92 4.53 -8.81 -7.97
C PRO A 92 5.49 -7.80 -8.61
N LYS A 93 6.49 -8.28 -9.35
CA LYS A 93 7.55 -7.42 -9.89
C LYS A 93 7.03 -6.32 -10.81
N GLY A 94 6.00 -6.61 -11.61
CA GLY A 94 5.34 -5.60 -12.44
C GLY A 94 4.75 -4.44 -11.63
N LEU A 95 4.20 -4.72 -10.44
CA LEU A 95 3.64 -3.72 -9.55
C LEU A 95 4.74 -2.90 -8.87
N GLN A 96 5.82 -3.55 -8.43
CA GLN A 96 7.01 -2.85 -7.91
C GLN A 96 7.54 -1.83 -8.93
N ASN A 97 7.71 -2.27 -10.19
CA ASN A 97 8.19 -1.40 -11.26
C ASN A 97 7.23 -0.23 -11.54
N ALA A 98 5.91 -0.47 -11.45
CA ALA A 98 4.91 0.58 -11.65
C ALA A 98 4.92 1.62 -10.51
N LEU A 99 5.05 1.15 -9.25
CA LEU A 99 5.20 2.02 -8.08
C LEU A 99 6.47 2.86 -8.17
N GLU A 100 7.61 2.26 -8.51
CA GLU A 100 8.88 2.98 -8.71
C GLU A 100 8.79 3.99 -9.86
N LYS A 101 8.11 3.64 -10.95
CA LYS A 101 7.87 4.56 -12.07
C LYS A 101 7.04 5.77 -11.65
N VAL A 102 5.94 5.56 -10.94
CA VAL A 102 5.10 6.67 -10.43
C VAL A 102 5.88 7.59 -9.51
N LEU A 103 6.74 7.01 -8.66
CA LEU A 103 7.61 7.78 -7.79
C LEU A 103 8.62 8.62 -8.59
N GLY A 104 9.29 8.03 -9.59
CA GLY A 104 10.29 8.73 -10.40
C GLY A 104 9.72 9.76 -11.38
N ASP A 105 8.50 9.53 -11.89
CA ASP A 105 7.81 10.45 -12.81
C ASP A 105 7.02 11.55 -12.06
N GLU A 106 6.92 11.47 -10.73
CA GLU A 106 6.12 12.36 -9.87
C GLU A 106 4.67 12.51 -10.35
N ARG A 107 4.11 11.42 -10.89
CA ARG A 107 2.80 11.43 -11.54
C ARG A 107 2.08 10.10 -11.35
N GLY A 108 0.85 10.19 -10.84
CA GLY A 108 -0.04 9.03 -10.70
C GLY A 108 -0.33 8.30 -12.02
N LEU A 109 -0.60 7.00 -11.91
CA LEU A 109 -0.81 6.09 -13.02
C LEU A 109 -2.02 5.19 -12.75
N ARG A 110 -2.93 5.08 -13.72
CA ARG A 110 -4.02 4.11 -13.69
C ARG A 110 -3.65 2.86 -14.49
N LEU A 111 -3.82 1.70 -13.88
CA LEU A 111 -3.52 0.40 -14.49
C LEU A 111 -4.76 -0.50 -14.47
N PRO A 112 -4.93 -1.40 -15.46
CA PRO A 112 -5.96 -2.42 -15.39
C PRO A 112 -5.61 -3.45 -14.29
N GLY A 113 -6.57 -4.04 -13.57
CA GLY A 113 -6.21 -5.02 -12.51
C GLY A 113 -5.57 -6.30 -13.05
N ASN A 114 -5.90 -6.65 -14.29
CA ASN A 114 -5.23 -7.74 -15.00
C ASN A 114 -3.81 -7.38 -15.50
N PHE A 115 -3.27 -6.20 -15.15
CA PHE A 115 -1.94 -5.75 -15.57
C PHE A 115 -0.84 -6.78 -15.30
N LEU A 116 -0.94 -7.48 -14.16
CA LEU A 116 0.05 -8.50 -13.76
C LEU A 116 -0.20 -9.89 -14.32
N SER A 117 -1.34 -10.13 -14.95
CA SER A 117 -1.64 -11.41 -15.62
C SER A 117 -0.96 -11.56 -16.99
N ARG A 118 -0.27 -10.51 -17.46
CA ARG A 118 0.37 -10.45 -18.78
C ARG A 118 1.89 -10.65 -18.77
N SER A 119 2.48 -11.02 -17.63
CA SER A 119 3.92 -11.32 -17.50
C SER A 119 4.19 -12.82 -17.47
#